data_AF-A0A9E4ED63-F1
#
_entry.id   AF-A0A9E4ED63-F1
#
_cell.length_a   1.000
_cell.length_b   1.000
_cell.length_c   1.000
_cell.angle_alpha   90.00
_cell.angle_beta   90.00
_cell.angle_gamma   90.00
#
_symmetry.space_group_name_H-M   'P 1'
#
loop_
_entity.id
_entity.type
_entity.pdbx_description
1 polymer ?
#
loop_
_entity_poly.entity_id
_entity_poly.type
_entity_poly.pdbx_seq_one_letter_code
_entity_poly.pdbx_strand_id
1 'polypeptide(L)'
;MQKSGRKSNFTHGLETVPDATRRDFLAKIGKGALLASLGMFGAGCEAVDRGLFGRGLAPIVLVDAQAAGLPKSDMIVHSQNPFNGEFAPHFLNDDVTPTARHFVRNNSGIPERAVGKDLRGWKLVIDGEVHKELALSMDDLSRFPQVTMEVVLECAGNGRNLFEPKVSGTPWQRGAVACSEWTGVRLRHVLRAAGLKSSAVYTGNYGEDVPNDGSEPFSRGIPIEKAMDEHTLIALKMNGEVLPAAHGFPARLIVPGWIGSTMQKWLNRIWVRDQVHDSEKMSGYSYRIPADPIAPGDKPPIEDMRIATAWQVKSLITRPEPHLEFAAGVPIEARGHAWAGLYRFRSSVAGNPVDSAIKQIRLVSLGSRTYLCQ
;
A
#
# COMPACT_ATOMS: atom_id res chain seq x y z
N MET A 1 56.19 34.27 -23.62
CA MET A 1 56.98 35.45 -23.22
C MET A 1 56.82 35.67 -21.73
N GLN A 2 57.95 35.79 -21.03
CA GLN A 2 58.09 35.99 -19.58
C GLN A 2 57.51 37.34 -19.12
N LYS A 3 57.02 37.43 -17.87
CA LYS A 3 57.81 37.99 -16.74
C LYS A 3 57.03 38.03 -15.41
N SER A 4 57.73 37.52 -14.37
CA SER A 4 57.84 37.96 -12.96
C SER A 4 56.58 38.42 -12.20
N GLY A 5 56.26 37.98 -10.99
CA GLY A 5 57.08 37.44 -9.91
C GLY A 5 57.10 38.42 -8.72
N ARG A 6 56.44 38.07 -7.60
CA ARG A 6 56.84 38.51 -6.25
C ARG A 6 56.23 37.63 -5.15
N LYS A 7 57.12 37.21 -4.25
CA LYS A 7 56.93 36.38 -3.04
C LYS A 7 56.46 37.23 -1.85
N SER A 8 55.74 36.63 -0.90
CA SER A 8 55.92 36.76 0.56
C SER A 8 54.81 35.93 1.27
N ASN A 9 55.12 34.76 1.83
CA ASN A 9 55.62 34.48 3.19
C ASN A 9 54.50 33.94 4.09
N PHE A 10 54.53 32.62 4.25
CA PHE A 10 53.88 31.87 5.33
C PHE A 10 54.62 32.10 6.64
N THR A 11 53.88 32.35 7.72
CA THR A 11 54.29 32.01 9.09
C THR A 11 53.11 31.40 9.81
N HIS A 12 53.31 30.15 10.26
CA HIS A 12 52.42 29.39 11.12
C HIS A 12 52.25 30.05 12.49
N GLY A 13 51.02 30.12 12.97
CA GLY A 13 50.67 30.29 14.38
C GLY A 13 49.58 29.27 14.74
N LEU A 14 49.99 28.20 15.41
CA LEU A 14 49.11 27.23 16.06
C LEU A 14 48.52 27.90 17.31
N GLU A 15 47.21 28.15 17.33
CA GLU A 15 46.50 28.45 18.58
C GLU A 15 45.88 27.17 19.13
N THR A 16 46.43 26.77 20.27
CA THR A 16 45.91 25.76 21.19
C THR A 16 44.62 26.26 21.83
N VAL A 17 43.54 25.51 21.66
CA VAL A 17 42.27 25.70 22.40
C VAL A 17 42.48 25.26 23.85
N PRO A 18 42.17 26.09 24.87
CA PRO A 18 42.27 25.70 26.28
C PRO A 18 41.14 24.76 26.71
N ASP A 19 41.51 23.75 27.48
CA ASP A 19 40.63 22.79 28.18
C ASP A 19 39.59 23.49 29.07
N ALA A 20 38.32 23.37 28.70
CA ALA A 20 37.20 23.71 29.57
C ALA A 20 36.79 22.47 30.38
N THR A 21 37.09 22.50 31.67
CA THR A 21 36.79 21.42 32.62
C THR A 21 35.29 21.27 32.91
N ARG A 22 34.88 20.03 33.24
CA ARG A 22 33.49 19.55 33.39
C ARG A 22 32.56 20.32 34.36
N ARG A 23 33.03 21.36 35.04
CA ARG A 23 32.22 22.16 35.98
C ARG A 23 31.49 23.35 35.35
N ASP A 24 31.92 23.85 34.19
CA ASP A 24 31.26 25.00 33.54
C ASP A 24 30.09 24.61 32.61
N PHE A 25 29.95 23.34 32.25
CA PHE A 25 28.83 22.85 31.43
C PHE A 25 27.50 22.77 32.21
N LEU A 26 27.56 22.63 33.54
CA LEU A 26 26.36 22.46 34.38
C LEU A 26 25.75 23.79 34.87
N ALA A 27 26.37 24.94 34.61
CA ALA A 27 25.87 26.25 35.05
C ALA A 27 25.05 27.00 33.97
N LYS A 28 24.95 26.48 32.74
CA LYS A 28 24.15 27.07 31.64
C LYS A 28 22.88 26.30 31.27
N ILE A 29 22.51 25.26 32.02
CA ILE A 29 21.21 24.59 31.91
C ILE A 29 20.30 25.13 33.02
N GLY A 30 19.91 26.40 32.88
CA GLY A 30 18.93 27.05 33.74
C GLY A 30 17.82 27.63 32.88
N LYS A 31 16.60 27.07 33.04
CA LYS A 31 15.30 27.53 32.49
C LYS A 31 14.82 27.00 31.13
N GLY A 32 15.11 25.74 30.76
CA GLY A 32 14.56 25.18 29.51
C GLY A 32 14.35 23.67 29.41
N ALA A 33 14.61 22.87 30.45
CA ALA A 33 14.48 21.41 30.37
C ALA A 33 14.14 20.79 31.73
N LEU A 34 12.85 20.82 32.08
CA LEU A 34 12.27 19.88 33.05
C LEU A 34 10.75 19.77 32.82
N LEU A 35 10.36 19.09 31.75
CA LEU A 35 8.97 18.65 31.51
C LEU A 35 8.99 17.26 30.85
N ALA A 36 9.77 16.37 31.46
CA ALA A 36 9.87 14.95 31.11
C ALA A 36 9.73 14.10 32.37
N SER A 37 8.58 14.21 33.05
CA SER A 37 8.05 13.23 34.00
C SER A 37 6.87 13.86 34.74
N LEU A 38 5.65 13.69 34.21
CA LEU A 38 4.35 13.68 34.90
C LEU A 38 3.24 13.84 33.85
N GLY A 39 3.02 12.78 33.08
CA GLY A 39 1.80 12.56 32.28
C GLY A 39 0.80 11.63 32.98
N MET A 40 0.93 11.48 34.31
CA MET A 40 -0.11 10.89 35.16
C MET A 40 -0.82 12.04 35.86
N PHE A 41 -2.16 12.00 35.82
CA PHE A 41 -3.13 12.98 36.29
C PHE A 41 -3.48 14.06 35.26
N GLY A 42 -4.70 13.91 34.73
CA GLY A 42 -5.23 14.69 33.62
C GLY A 42 -5.43 16.16 33.93
N ALA A 43 -5.18 16.96 32.91
CA ALA A 43 -5.85 18.21 32.56
C ALA A 43 -5.11 18.74 31.32
N GLY A 44 -5.75 18.68 30.16
CA GLY A 44 -5.14 19.17 28.91
C GLY A 44 -5.79 18.63 27.64
N CYS A 45 -7.07 18.26 27.69
CA CYS A 45 -7.87 17.96 26.51
C CYS A 45 -8.64 19.23 26.13
N GLU A 46 -8.01 20.15 25.41
CA GLU A 46 -8.73 21.28 24.76
C GLU A 46 -8.26 21.55 23.33
N ALA A 47 -7.19 20.89 22.85
CA ALA A 47 -6.82 20.88 21.43
C ALA A 47 -7.47 19.73 20.63
N VAL A 48 -8.13 18.79 21.30
CA VAL A 48 -8.84 17.64 20.68
C VAL A 48 -10.24 18.03 20.18
N ASP A 49 -10.77 19.19 20.60
CA ASP A 49 -12.14 19.63 20.31
C ASP A 49 -12.29 20.56 19.09
N ARG A 50 -11.20 20.87 18.36
CA ARG A 50 -11.30 21.61 17.10
C ARG A 50 -11.22 20.68 15.88
N GLY A 51 -12.37 20.07 15.61
CA GLY A 51 -12.94 19.80 14.28
C GLY A 51 -11.98 19.48 13.13
N LEU A 52 -11.75 18.18 12.91
CA LEU A 52 -11.56 17.56 11.59
C LEU A 52 -11.74 16.03 11.60
N PHE A 53 -11.85 15.42 12.77
CA PHE A 53 -12.22 14.01 12.93
C PHE A 53 -13.35 13.91 13.95
N GLY A 54 -14.54 13.56 13.47
CA GLY A 54 -15.74 13.47 14.29
C GLY A 54 -15.58 12.46 15.43
N ARG A 55 -15.87 12.95 16.65
CA ARG A 55 -16.45 12.25 17.80
C ARG A 55 -15.73 10.98 18.30
N GLY A 56 -14.97 11.15 19.38
CA GLY A 56 -14.84 10.14 20.45
C GLY A 56 -14.01 8.89 20.13
N LEU A 57 -13.04 8.97 19.23
CA LEU A 57 -12.13 7.86 18.96
C LEU A 57 -11.00 7.85 20.00
N ALA A 58 -10.83 6.71 20.67
CA ALA A 58 -9.66 6.44 21.50
C ALA A 58 -8.37 6.66 20.68
N PRO A 59 -7.26 7.10 21.31
CA PRO A 59 -6.00 7.28 20.60
C PRO A 59 -5.61 5.99 19.90
N ILE A 60 -5.36 6.05 18.59
CA ILE A 60 -4.89 4.90 17.83
C ILE A 60 -3.42 4.68 18.17
N VAL A 61 -3.12 3.53 18.74
CA VAL A 61 -1.75 3.09 19.03
C VAL A 61 -1.28 2.18 17.89
N LEU A 62 -0.07 2.40 17.40
CA LEU A 62 0.58 1.49 16.48
C LEU A 62 1.53 0.56 17.21
N VAL A 63 1.62 -0.68 16.73
CA VAL A 63 2.51 -1.70 17.31
C VAL A 63 3.55 -2.18 16.31
N ASP A 64 4.62 -2.76 16.84
CA ASP A 64 5.66 -3.42 16.07
C ASP A 64 5.06 -4.58 15.24
N ALA A 65 5.62 -4.80 14.06
CA ALA A 65 5.27 -5.90 13.18
C ALA A 65 5.43 -7.28 13.83
N GLN A 66 6.34 -7.44 14.79
CA GLN A 66 6.50 -8.69 15.56
C GLN A 66 5.23 -9.05 16.34
N ALA A 67 4.52 -8.06 16.89
CA ALA A 67 3.24 -8.29 17.55
C ALA A 67 2.17 -8.80 16.56
N ALA A 68 2.33 -8.53 15.27
CA ALA A 68 1.47 -9.02 14.19
C ALA A 68 1.94 -10.35 13.57
N GLY A 69 2.93 -11.03 14.16
CA GLY A 69 3.46 -12.30 13.67
C GLY A 69 4.36 -12.17 12.43
N LEU A 70 5.12 -11.07 12.34
CA LEU A 70 6.07 -10.81 11.26
C LEU A 70 7.52 -10.81 11.79
N PRO A 71 8.53 -11.15 10.95
CA PRO A 71 8.41 -11.64 9.59
C PRO A 71 7.83 -13.06 9.53
N LYS A 72 7.28 -13.42 8.37
CA LYS A 72 6.87 -14.79 8.09
C LYS A 72 8.11 -15.62 7.71
N SER A 73 8.07 -16.95 7.90
CA SER A 73 9.14 -17.85 7.44
C SER A 73 9.44 -17.61 5.97
N ASP A 74 10.71 -17.61 5.57
CA ASP A 74 11.18 -17.48 4.18
C ASP A 74 10.86 -16.14 3.49
N MET A 75 10.35 -15.16 4.24
CA MET A 75 10.06 -13.82 3.72
C MET A 75 11.36 -13.01 3.52
N ILE A 76 11.48 -12.42 2.34
CA ILE A 76 12.50 -11.40 2.04
C ILE A 76 12.02 -10.09 2.66
N VAL A 77 12.71 -9.62 3.71
CA VAL A 77 12.37 -8.39 4.41
C VAL A 77 13.11 -7.20 3.79
N HIS A 78 12.36 -6.18 3.37
CA HIS A 78 12.88 -4.95 2.78
C HIS A 78 12.94 -3.79 3.76
N SER A 79 12.07 -3.79 4.76
CA SER A 79 12.01 -2.78 5.82
C SER A 79 11.34 -3.37 7.06
N GLN A 80 11.83 -3.00 8.24
CA GLN A 80 11.23 -3.38 9.52
C GLN A 80 10.21 -2.33 10.01
N ASN A 81 10.45 -1.04 9.71
CA ASN A 81 9.60 0.05 10.18
C ASN A 81 9.44 1.14 9.10
N PRO A 82 8.27 1.26 8.45
CA PRO A 82 7.15 0.33 8.50
C PRO A 82 7.53 -1.03 7.87
N PHE A 83 6.94 -2.11 8.35
CA PHE A 83 7.29 -3.46 7.87
C PHE A 83 6.88 -3.67 6.41
N ASN A 84 7.83 -4.11 5.58
CA ASN A 84 7.61 -4.47 4.19
C ASN A 84 8.42 -5.73 3.84
N GLY A 85 7.77 -6.72 3.23
CA GLY A 85 8.43 -7.95 2.82
C GLY A 85 7.65 -8.74 1.78
N GLU A 86 8.36 -9.55 1.01
CA GLU A 86 7.84 -10.37 -0.10
C GLU A 86 8.38 -11.80 -0.06
N PHE A 87 7.99 -12.62 -1.04
CA PHE A 87 8.49 -13.98 -1.20
C PHE A 87 9.12 -14.16 -2.58
N ALA A 88 10.15 -15.01 -2.67
CA ALA A 88 10.69 -15.39 -3.96
C ALA A 88 9.62 -16.07 -4.84
N PRO A 89 9.66 -15.93 -6.18
CA PRO A 89 8.61 -16.43 -7.07
C PRO A 89 8.25 -17.91 -6.93
N HIS A 90 9.21 -18.78 -6.57
CA HIS A 90 8.96 -20.21 -6.39
C HIS A 90 8.05 -20.54 -5.20
N PHE A 91 7.90 -19.63 -4.23
CA PHE A 91 6.92 -19.76 -3.16
C PHE A 91 5.50 -19.37 -3.58
N LEU A 92 5.30 -18.80 -4.77
CA LEU A 92 4.04 -18.22 -5.23
C LEU A 92 3.36 -19.05 -6.32
N ASN A 93 3.56 -20.38 -6.33
CA ASN A 93 3.02 -21.28 -7.36
C ASN A 93 1.55 -21.69 -7.12
N ASP A 94 1.00 -21.46 -5.93
CA ASP A 94 -0.37 -21.82 -5.57
C ASP A 94 -1.39 -20.92 -6.31
N ASP A 95 -2.50 -21.51 -6.77
CA ASP A 95 -3.58 -20.76 -7.43
C ASP A 95 -4.19 -19.70 -6.49
N VAL A 96 -4.35 -20.09 -5.22
CA VAL A 96 -4.64 -19.20 -4.09
C VAL A 96 -3.42 -19.20 -3.18
N THR A 97 -2.72 -18.06 -3.12
CA THR A 97 -1.53 -17.88 -2.30
C THR A 97 -1.89 -18.06 -0.81
N PRO A 98 -1.25 -19.00 -0.09
CA PRO A 98 -1.46 -19.16 1.34
C PRO A 98 -1.19 -17.84 2.08
N THR A 99 -1.98 -17.54 3.10
CA THR A 99 -1.82 -16.30 3.89
C THR A 99 -0.41 -16.17 4.49
N ALA A 100 0.21 -17.29 4.84
CA ALA A 100 1.60 -17.39 5.32
C ALA A 100 2.64 -16.98 4.25
N ARG A 101 2.29 -17.00 2.96
CA ARG A 101 3.13 -16.63 1.81
C ARG A 101 2.67 -15.36 1.09
N HIS A 102 1.72 -14.62 1.66
CA HIS A 102 1.30 -13.33 1.11
C HIS A 102 2.25 -12.21 1.53
N PHE A 103 2.73 -11.41 0.59
CA PHE A 103 3.59 -10.25 0.85
C PHE A 103 2.91 -9.20 1.75
N VAL A 104 3.69 -8.37 2.45
CA VAL A 104 3.18 -7.28 3.30
C VAL A 104 3.78 -5.97 2.82
N ARG A 105 2.92 -4.99 2.52
CA ARG A 105 3.32 -3.60 2.27
C ARG A 105 2.61 -2.68 3.24
N ASN A 106 3.36 -1.93 4.04
CA ASN A 106 2.85 -0.96 5.01
C ASN A 106 3.50 0.41 4.79
N ASN A 107 2.69 1.47 4.84
CA ASN A 107 3.14 2.87 4.84
C ASN A 107 3.43 3.38 6.26
N SER A 108 2.79 2.79 7.27
CA SER A 108 2.90 3.14 8.68
C SER A 108 2.95 1.86 9.54
N GLY A 109 2.96 1.97 10.86
CA GLY A 109 2.82 0.82 11.76
C GLY A 109 1.47 0.12 11.63
N ILE A 110 1.32 -1.03 12.30
CA ILE A 110 0.07 -1.80 12.30
C ILE A 110 -0.77 -1.32 13.50
N PRO A 111 -2.07 -0.99 13.33
CA PRO A 111 -2.92 -0.59 14.45
C PRO A 111 -3.01 -1.68 15.52
N GLU A 112 -2.94 -1.28 16.80
CA GLU A 112 -3.09 -2.18 17.96
C GLU A 112 -4.40 -2.96 17.89
N ARG A 113 -5.48 -2.30 17.46
CA ARG A 113 -6.78 -2.92 17.18
C ARG A 113 -6.64 -4.17 16.31
N ALA A 114 -5.86 -4.06 15.24
CA ALA A 114 -5.69 -5.11 14.25
C ALA A 114 -4.95 -6.32 14.81
N VAL A 115 -4.00 -6.08 15.71
CA VAL A 115 -3.22 -7.10 16.41
C VAL A 115 -4.04 -7.76 17.51
N GLY A 116 -4.69 -6.98 18.38
CA GLY A 116 -5.52 -7.47 19.47
C GLY A 116 -6.88 -8.02 19.05
N LYS A 117 -7.23 -7.95 17.75
CA LYS A 117 -8.55 -8.33 17.20
C LYS A 117 -9.72 -7.63 17.87
N ASP A 118 -9.53 -6.38 18.28
CA ASP A 118 -10.52 -5.64 19.07
C ASP A 118 -11.54 -4.94 18.16
N LEU A 119 -12.82 -5.33 18.22
CA LEU A 119 -13.88 -4.66 17.45
C LEU A 119 -14.58 -3.54 18.23
N ARG A 120 -14.26 -3.33 19.52
CA ARG A 120 -14.98 -2.38 20.37
C ARG A 120 -14.85 -0.96 19.82
N GLY A 121 -16.00 -0.33 19.60
CA GLY A 121 -16.10 1.03 19.07
C GLY A 121 -15.69 1.19 17.60
N TRP A 122 -15.29 0.11 16.90
CA TRP A 122 -14.95 0.22 15.48
C TRP A 122 -16.21 0.49 14.64
N LYS A 123 -16.09 1.41 13.70
CA LYS A 123 -17.12 1.77 12.73
C LYS A 123 -16.48 2.05 11.38
N LEU A 124 -17.17 1.65 10.31
CA LEU A 124 -16.92 2.13 8.96
C LEU A 124 -17.85 3.31 8.67
N VAL A 125 -17.28 4.51 8.52
CA VAL A 125 -18.00 5.74 8.19
C VAL A 125 -18.08 5.92 6.68
N ILE A 126 -19.28 6.22 6.17
CA ILE A 126 -19.53 6.63 4.78
C ILE A 126 -20.15 8.02 4.81
N ASP A 127 -19.45 9.03 4.30
CA ASP A 127 -19.84 10.44 4.44
C ASP A 127 -19.50 11.30 3.20
N GLY A 128 -19.84 12.59 3.25
CA GLY A 128 -19.59 13.56 2.18
C GLY A 128 -20.72 13.66 1.15
N GLU A 129 -20.44 13.33 -0.11
CA GLU A 129 -21.39 13.42 -1.23
C GLU A 129 -22.42 12.28 -1.27
N VAL A 130 -23.09 12.08 -0.13
CA VAL A 130 -24.17 11.10 0.08
C VAL A 130 -25.38 11.79 0.71
N HIS A 131 -26.57 11.24 0.48
CA HIS A 131 -27.83 11.71 1.06
C HIS A 131 -27.99 11.28 2.53
N LYS A 132 -27.42 10.12 2.88
CA LYS A 132 -27.44 9.57 4.23
C LYS A 132 -26.05 9.11 4.62
N GLU A 133 -25.43 9.82 5.54
CA GLU A 133 -24.19 9.36 6.17
C GLU A 133 -24.44 8.07 6.96
N LEU A 134 -23.49 7.13 6.88
CA LEU A 134 -23.58 5.84 7.56
C LEU A 134 -22.40 5.67 8.52
N ALA A 135 -22.65 5.04 9.67
CA ALA A 135 -21.61 4.60 10.60
C ALA A 135 -21.86 3.11 10.95
N LEU A 136 -21.29 2.23 10.12
CA LEU A 136 -21.59 0.80 10.11
C LEU A 136 -20.67 0.04 11.07
N SER A 137 -21.23 -0.74 11.98
CA SER A 137 -20.49 -1.76 12.75
C SER A 137 -20.24 -3.01 11.89
N MET A 138 -19.45 -3.94 12.43
CA MET A 138 -19.32 -5.29 11.86
C MET A 138 -20.68 -6.01 11.74
N ASP A 139 -21.57 -5.83 12.71
CA ASP A 139 -22.91 -6.40 12.69
C ASP A 139 -23.82 -5.77 11.64
N ASP A 140 -23.59 -4.50 11.29
CA ASP A 140 -24.31 -3.85 10.19
C ASP A 140 -23.80 -4.36 8.84
N LEU A 141 -22.47 -4.52 8.70
CA LEU A 141 -21.85 -5.04 7.49
C LEU A 141 -22.22 -6.50 7.22
N SER A 142 -22.36 -7.33 8.26
CA SER A 142 -22.73 -8.74 8.11
C SER A 142 -24.15 -8.95 7.55
N ARG A 143 -25.03 -7.94 7.67
CA ARG A 143 -26.40 -7.96 7.14
C ARG A 143 -26.47 -7.72 5.63
N PHE A 144 -25.42 -7.18 5.01
CA PHE A 144 -25.35 -7.08 3.57
C PHE A 144 -25.04 -8.44 2.94
N PRO A 145 -25.45 -8.70 1.68
CA PRO A 145 -25.05 -9.90 0.97
C PRO A 145 -23.53 -10.05 0.91
N GLN A 146 -23.03 -11.17 1.44
CA GLN A 146 -21.62 -11.52 1.41
C GLN A 146 -21.27 -12.19 0.09
N VAL A 147 -20.11 -11.87 -0.45
CA VAL A 147 -19.57 -12.50 -1.65
C VAL A 147 -18.12 -12.85 -1.46
N THR A 148 -17.70 -13.92 -2.12
CA THR A 148 -16.33 -14.42 -2.11
C THR A 148 -15.77 -14.38 -3.52
N MET A 149 -14.53 -13.90 -3.68
CA MET A 149 -13.83 -13.91 -4.97
C MET A 149 -12.32 -13.99 -4.80
N GLU A 150 -11.67 -14.66 -5.74
CA GLU A 150 -10.22 -14.69 -5.86
C GLU A 150 -9.73 -13.43 -6.58
N VAL A 151 -8.76 -12.74 -5.98
CA VAL A 151 -8.22 -11.48 -6.51
C VAL A 151 -6.70 -11.47 -6.38
N VAL A 152 -6.05 -11.21 -7.50
CA VAL A 152 -4.63 -10.87 -7.53
C VAL A 152 -4.44 -9.46 -6.99
N LEU A 153 -3.68 -9.37 -5.90
CA LEU A 153 -3.23 -8.12 -5.30
C LEU A 153 -1.74 -8.00 -5.60
N GLU A 154 -1.35 -6.90 -6.25
CA GLU A 154 0.05 -6.59 -6.54
C GLU A 154 0.43 -5.20 -6.03
N CYS A 155 1.67 -4.99 -5.63
CA CYS A 155 2.21 -3.67 -5.34
C CYS A 155 2.60 -2.94 -6.63
N ALA A 156 2.25 -1.66 -6.77
CA ALA A 156 2.74 -0.78 -7.86
C ALA A 156 4.26 -0.79 -8.04
N GLY A 157 5.00 -1.10 -6.96
CA GLY A 157 6.45 -1.20 -6.97
C GLY A 157 7.01 -2.58 -7.30
N ASN A 158 6.19 -3.59 -7.58
CA ASN A 158 6.68 -4.93 -7.88
C ASN A 158 7.62 -4.90 -9.10
N GLY A 159 8.84 -5.38 -8.93
CA GLY A 159 9.91 -5.34 -9.93
C GLY A 159 10.82 -4.11 -9.84
N ARG A 160 10.60 -3.18 -8.89
CA ARG A 160 11.37 -1.92 -8.81
C ARG A 160 12.88 -2.13 -8.78
N ASN A 161 13.36 -3.14 -8.07
CA ASN A 161 14.80 -3.40 -7.94
C ASN A 161 15.45 -3.83 -9.28
N LEU A 162 14.64 -4.14 -10.29
CA LEU A 162 15.08 -4.58 -11.61
C LEU A 162 15.24 -3.43 -12.62
N PHE A 163 14.89 -2.19 -12.23
CA PHE A 163 15.10 -1.03 -13.09
C PHE A 163 16.59 -0.68 -13.21
N GLU A 164 16.96 -0.22 -14.40
CA GLU A 164 18.23 0.46 -14.66
C GLU A 164 17.96 1.77 -15.43
N PRO A 165 18.35 2.93 -14.89
CA PRO A 165 19.02 3.12 -13.59
C PRO A 165 18.11 2.78 -12.40
N LYS A 166 18.74 2.49 -11.24
CA LYS A 166 18.02 2.26 -9.98
C LYS A 166 17.16 3.47 -9.61
N VAL A 167 15.95 3.19 -9.11
CA VAL A 167 15.00 4.22 -8.65
C VAL A 167 14.71 4.09 -7.16
N SER A 168 14.39 5.22 -6.52
CA SER A 168 14.07 5.26 -5.09
C SER A 168 12.79 4.48 -4.74
N GLY A 169 12.75 3.96 -3.51
CA GLY A 169 11.60 3.27 -2.92
C GLY A 169 11.96 1.88 -2.42
N THR A 170 10.99 1.15 -1.88
CA THR A 170 11.21 -0.22 -1.41
C THR A 170 11.73 -1.08 -2.57
N PRO A 171 12.88 -1.78 -2.41
CA PRO A 171 13.56 -2.51 -3.48
C PRO A 171 12.91 -3.88 -3.75
N TRP A 172 11.63 -3.86 -4.10
CA TRP A 172 10.89 -5.07 -4.46
C TRP A 172 11.55 -5.80 -5.62
N GLN A 173 11.70 -7.10 -5.47
CA GLN A 173 12.00 -8.05 -6.53
C GLN A 173 10.69 -8.39 -7.26
N ARG A 174 10.39 -9.66 -7.51
CA ARG A 174 9.19 -10.09 -8.25
C ARG A 174 8.07 -10.64 -7.35
N GLY A 175 8.23 -10.53 -6.04
CA GLY A 175 7.41 -11.20 -5.03
C GLY A 175 6.29 -10.36 -4.43
N ALA A 176 6.18 -9.08 -4.81
CA ALA A 176 5.20 -8.16 -4.26
C ALA A 176 3.82 -8.34 -4.91
N VAL A 177 3.38 -9.60 -5.05
CA VAL A 177 2.13 -10.05 -5.66
C VAL A 177 1.63 -11.30 -4.94
N ALA A 178 0.32 -11.45 -4.82
CA ALA A 178 -0.32 -12.67 -4.32
C ALA A 178 -1.77 -12.74 -4.82
N CYS A 179 -2.27 -13.96 -5.04
CA CYS A 179 -3.70 -14.21 -5.28
C CYS A 179 -4.33 -14.68 -3.98
N SER A 180 -5.46 -14.12 -3.57
CA SER A 180 -6.17 -14.59 -2.38
C SER A 180 -7.66 -14.56 -2.58
N GLU A 181 -8.34 -15.43 -1.86
CA GLU A 181 -9.79 -15.39 -1.74
C GLU A 181 -10.18 -14.29 -0.75
N TRP A 182 -11.09 -13.41 -1.14
CA TRP A 182 -11.58 -12.32 -0.30
C TRP A 182 -13.09 -12.46 -0.14
N THR A 183 -13.55 -12.50 1.11
CA THR A 183 -14.99 -12.49 1.42
C THR A 183 -15.40 -11.18 2.08
N GLY A 184 -16.49 -10.59 1.60
CA GLY A 184 -17.06 -9.41 2.24
C GLY A 184 -18.25 -8.82 1.48
N VAL A 185 -18.47 -7.52 1.65
CA VAL A 185 -19.62 -6.80 1.12
C VAL A 185 -19.23 -6.04 -0.15
N ARG A 186 -20.06 -6.12 -1.20
CA ARG A 186 -19.86 -5.28 -2.39
C ARG A 186 -20.02 -3.81 -2.01
N LEU A 187 -19.01 -2.98 -2.29
CA LEU A 187 -19.02 -1.56 -1.95
C LEU A 187 -20.25 -0.83 -2.54
N ARG A 188 -20.66 -1.20 -3.76
CA ARG A 188 -21.87 -0.65 -4.41
C ARG A 188 -23.14 -0.79 -3.57
N HIS A 189 -23.28 -1.84 -2.75
CA HIS A 189 -24.47 -2.01 -1.90
C HIS A 189 -24.47 -1.01 -0.74
N VAL A 190 -23.30 -0.79 -0.13
CA VAL A 190 -23.12 0.20 0.93
C VAL A 190 -23.33 1.62 0.39
N LEU A 191 -22.76 1.95 -0.77
CA LEU A 191 -22.95 3.26 -1.40
C LEU A 191 -24.40 3.51 -1.85
N ARG A 192 -25.12 2.48 -2.31
CA ARG A 192 -26.57 2.58 -2.58
C ARG A 192 -27.38 2.85 -1.31
N ALA A 193 -27.01 2.21 -0.19
CA ALA A 193 -27.67 2.45 1.10
C ALA A 193 -27.42 3.87 1.65
N ALA A 194 -26.24 4.44 1.36
CA ALA A 194 -25.92 5.84 1.67
C ALA A 194 -26.61 6.83 0.71
N GLY A 195 -26.86 6.40 -0.53
CA GLY A 195 -27.44 7.21 -1.59
C GLY A 195 -26.48 8.27 -2.10
N LEU A 196 -25.69 7.96 -3.13
CA LEU A 196 -24.76 8.91 -3.75
C LEU A 196 -25.50 10.13 -4.32
N LYS A 197 -24.99 11.34 -4.04
CA LYS A 197 -25.44 12.57 -4.71
C LYS A 197 -24.92 12.59 -6.15
N SER A 198 -25.56 13.37 -7.01
CA SER A 198 -25.14 13.56 -8.41
C SER A 198 -23.78 14.24 -8.57
N SER A 199 -23.31 14.93 -7.53
CA SER A 199 -22.00 15.56 -7.41
C SER A 199 -20.87 14.57 -7.12
N ALA A 200 -21.15 13.31 -6.75
CA ALA A 200 -20.11 12.36 -6.36
C ALA A 200 -19.18 12.00 -7.54
N VAL A 201 -17.87 12.23 -7.36
CA VAL A 201 -16.82 12.04 -8.38
C VAL A 201 -15.84 10.93 -7.98
N TYR A 202 -15.36 10.93 -6.74
CA TYR A 202 -14.34 9.99 -6.24
C TYR A 202 -14.61 9.59 -4.79
N THR A 203 -14.03 8.48 -4.36
CA THR A 203 -13.87 8.20 -2.92
C THR A 203 -12.52 8.68 -2.44
N GLY A 204 -12.41 9.05 -1.16
CA GLY A 204 -11.18 9.07 -0.38
C GLY A 204 -11.27 8.01 0.71
N ASN A 205 -10.38 7.02 0.68
CA ASN A 205 -10.46 5.87 1.57
C ASN A 205 -9.39 6.01 2.67
N TYR A 206 -9.81 5.92 3.93
CA TYR A 206 -8.94 6.08 5.09
C TYR A 206 -8.96 4.83 5.95
N GLY A 207 -7.84 4.57 6.62
CA GLY A 207 -7.72 3.54 7.63
C GLY A 207 -7.27 4.09 8.97
N GLU A 208 -7.08 3.17 9.92
CA GLU A 208 -6.49 3.46 11.23
C GLU A 208 -4.95 3.58 11.19
N ASP A 209 -4.32 3.55 10.01
CA ASP A 209 -2.87 3.74 9.90
C ASP A 209 -2.45 5.20 10.01
N VAL A 210 -1.81 5.54 11.12
CA VAL A 210 -1.28 6.88 11.40
C VAL A 210 0.26 6.85 11.32
N PRO A 211 0.92 7.67 10.52
CA PRO A 211 2.39 7.74 10.52
C PRO A 211 2.96 8.18 11.87
N ASN A 212 4.08 7.59 12.30
CA ASN A 212 4.75 7.96 13.55
C ASN A 212 5.45 9.33 13.49
N ASP A 213 5.68 9.85 12.28
CA ASP A 213 6.38 11.11 12.02
C ASP A 213 5.45 12.33 11.96
N GLY A 214 4.15 12.13 12.24
CA GLY A 214 3.14 13.18 12.19
C GLY A 214 2.70 13.58 10.78
N SER A 215 3.13 12.84 9.74
CA SER A 215 2.60 13.03 8.39
C SER A 215 1.15 12.54 8.26
N GLU A 216 0.48 12.95 7.18
CA GLU A 216 -0.90 12.57 6.89
C GLU A 216 -1.04 11.04 6.75
N PRO A 217 -2.11 10.44 7.31
CA PRO A 217 -2.46 9.04 7.06
C PRO A 217 -2.44 8.67 5.59
N PHE A 218 -2.02 7.44 5.30
CA PHE A 218 -2.10 6.94 3.93
C PHE A 218 -3.58 6.93 3.50
N SER A 219 -3.85 7.59 2.39
CA SER A 219 -5.17 7.57 1.79
C SER A 219 -5.06 7.59 0.28
N ARG A 220 -5.82 6.73 -0.39
CA ARG A 220 -6.02 6.79 -1.84
C ARG A 220 -7.50 6.71 -2.15
N GLY A 221 -7.85 7.21 -3.32
CA GLY A 221 -9.21 7.22 -3.84
C GLY A 221 -9.40 6.37 -5.08
N ILE A 222 -10.65 6.02 -5.37
CA ILE A 222 -11.07 5.44 -6.65
C ILE A 222 -12.25 6.24 -7.23
N PRO A 223 -12.40 6.34 -8.57
CA PRO A 223 -13.58 6.95 -9.18
C PRO A 223 -14.85 6.25 -8.72
N ILE A 224 -15.96 6.99 -8.65
CA ILE A 224 -17.27 6.41 -8.24
C ILE A 224 -17.71 5.28 -9.16
N GLU A 225 -17.41 5.34 -10.46
CA GLU A 225 -17.65 4.22 -11.38
C GLU A 225 -16.97 2.93 -10.88
N LYS A 226 -15.70 3.00 -10.47
CA LYS A 226 -14.97 1.85 -9.94
C LYS A 226 -15.44 1.45 -8.54
N ALA A 227 -15.89 2.40 -7.72
CA ALA A 227 -16.47 2.12 -6.41
C ALA A 227 -17.83 1.39 -6.51
N MET A 228 -18.59 1.68 -7.57
CA MET A 228 -19.88 1.07 -7.91
C MET A 228 -19.76 -0.21 -8.73
N ASP A 229 -18.55 -0.52 -9.22
CA ASP A 229 -18.21 -1.78 -9.90
C ASP A 229 -18.66 -2.97 -9.05
N GLU A 230 -19.13 -4.01 -9.71
CA GLU A 230 -19.70 -5.13 -8.99
C GLU A 230 -18.67 -5.88 -8.15
N HIS A 231 -17.42 -5.91 -8.62
CA HIS A 231 -16.34 -6.67 -7.98
C HIS A 231 -15.59 -5.89 -6.89
N THR A 232 -15.86 -4.60 -6.68
CA THR A 232 -15.21 -3.84 -5.60
C THR A 232 -15.83 -4.22 -4.25
N LEU A 233 -14.99 -4.68 -3.31
CA LEU A 233 -15.42 -5.22 -2.02
C LEU A 233 -14.85 -4.43 -0.83
N ILE A 234 -15.65 -4.32 0.22
CA ILE A 234 -15.16 -4.19 1.58
C ILE A 234 -14.99 -5.62 2.10
N ALA A 235 -13.76 -6.12 2.08
CA ALA A 235 -13.41 -7.47 2.53
C ALA A 235 -13.28 -7.52 4.05
N LEU A 236 -13.78 -8.61 4.64
CA LEU A 236 -13.77 -8.92 6.07
C LEU A 236 -12.99 -10.20 6.38
N LYS A 237 -12.80 -11.05 5.37
CA LYS A 237 -12.02 -12.30 5.45
C LYS A 237 -11.06 -12.42 4.28
N MET A 238 -10.01 -13.20 4.50
CA MET A 238 -9.00 -13.57 3.52
C MET A 238 -8.73 -15.07 3.64
N ASN A 239 -8.89 -15.81 2.54
CA ASN A 239 -8.72 -17.27 2.48
C ASN A 239 -9.56 -18.00 3.54
N GLY A 240 -10.87 -17.72 3.59
CA GLY A 240 -11.81 -18.30 4.56
C GLY A 240 -11.73 -17.76 6.00
N GLU A 241 -10.60 -17.16 6.39
CA GLU A 241 -10.32 -16.72 7.76
C GLU A 241 -10.51 -15.21 7.95
N VAL A 242 -10.73 -14.79 9.21
CA VAL A 242 -10.74 -13.37 9.57
C VAL A 242 -9.44 -12.70 9.14
N LEU A 243 -9.53 -11.46 8.62
CA LEU A 243 -8.37 -10.72 8.14
C LEU A 243 -7.21 -10.74 9.16
N PRO A 244 -5.98 -11.11 8.73
CA PRO A 244 -4.79 -10.93 9.55
C PRO A 244 -4.51 -9.45 9.82
N ALA A 245 -3.81 -9.16 10.92
CA ALA A 245 -3.55 -7.78 11.36
C ALA A 245 -2.84 -6.96 10.28
N ALA A 246 -1.74 -7.50 9.73
CA ALA A 246 -0.96 -6.88 8.67
C ALA A 246 -1.70 -6.74 7.32
N HIS A 247 -2.82 -7.45 7.17
CA HIS A 247 -3.65 -7.48 5.96
C HIS A 247 -4.94 -6.69 6.10
N GLY A 248 -5.11 -5.93 7.19
CA GLY A 248 -6.14 -4.91 7.30
C GLY A 248 -7.35 -5.29 8.14
N PHE A 249 -7.22 -6.17 9.14
CA PHE A 249 -8.28 -6.33 10.14
C PHE A 249 -8.74 -4.97 10.69
N PRO A 250 -10.05 -4.71 10.90
CA PRO A 250 -11.15 -5.66 10.72
C PRO A 250 -11.76 -5.67 9.31
N ALA A 251 -11.48 -4.63 8.51
CA ALA A 251 -11.97 -4.51 7.15
C ALA A 251 -10.94 -3.83 6.24
N ARG A 252 -10.93 -4.23 4.97
CA ARG A 252 -10.12 -3.58 3.93
C ARG A 252 -10.91 -3.40 2.65
N LEU A 253 -10.50 -2.44 1.83
CA LEU A 253 -10.99 -2.35 0.46
C LEU A 253 -10.23 -3.35 -0.42
N ILE A 254 -10.93 -4.00 -1.34
CA ILE A 254 -10.40 -4.83 -2.43
C ILE A 254 -10.96 -4.29 -3.74
N VAL A 255 -10.08 -3.97 -4.69
CA VAL A 255 -10.41 -3.29 -5.96
C VAL A 255 -9.85 -4.12 -7.12
N PRO A 256 -10.55 -5.18 -7.57
CA PRO A 256 -10.00 -6.12 -8.53
C PRO A 256 -9.53 -5.45 -9.83
N GLY A 257 -8.37 -5.91 -10.31
CA GLY A 257 -7.72 -5.41 -11.53
C GLY A 257 -6.96 -4.08 -11.36
N TRP A 258 -6.96 -3.47 -10.17
CA TRP A 258 -6.25 -2.23 -9.89
C TRP A 258 -5.04 -2.45 -8.97
N ILE A 259 -4.12 -1.48 -8.98
CA ILE A 259 -2.91 -1.55 -8.18
C ILE A 259 -3.20 -1.59 -6.68
N GLY A 260 -2.50 -2.44 -5.92
CA GLY A 260 -2.82 -2.73 -4.52
C GLY A 260 -2.82 -1.53 -3.57
N SER A 261 -2.20 -0.40 -3.95
CA SER A 261 -2.28 0.86 -3.20
C SER A 261 -3.70 1.46 -3.13
N THR A 262 -4.63 1.02 -3.99
CA THR A 262 -6.04 1.45 -3.91
C THR A 262 -6.85 0.58 -2.96
N MET A 263 -6.26 -0.48 -2.40
CA MET A 263 -6.91 -1.47 -1.55
C MET A 263 -6.63 -1.15 -0.07
N GLN A 264 -7.19 -0.04 0.42
CA GLN A 264 -6.96 0.51 1.76
C GLN A 264 -7.14 -0.56 2.85
N LYS A 265 -6.16 -0.67 3.75
CA LYS A 265 -6.21 -1.56 4.92
C LYS A 265 -6.71 -0.81 6.15
N TRP A 266 -7.16 -1.55 7.15
CA TRP A 266 -7.62 -1.01 8.43
C TRP A 266 -8.73 0.03 8.22
N LEU A 267 -9.57 -0.20 7.20
CA LEU A 267 -10.50 0.75 6.64
C LEU A 267 -11.49 1.20 7.72
N ASN A 268 -11.62 2.51 7.94
CA ASN A 268 -12.55 3.08 8.91
C ASN A 268 -13.43 4.20 8.31
N ARG A 269 -13.06 4.74 7.14
CA ARG A 269 -13.85 5.77 6.46
C ARG A 269 -13.72 5.69 4.94
N ILE A 270 -14.84 5.86 4.26
CA ILE A 270 -14.93 6.15 2.83
C ILE A 270 -15.63 7.49 2.69
N TRP A 271 -14.84 8.53 2.41
CA TRP A 271 -15.34 9.87 2.16
C TRP A 271 -15.69 10.00 0.68
N VAL A 272 -16.97 10.15 0.36
CA VAL A 272 -17.43 10.41 -1.01
C VAL A 272 -17.23 11.89 -1.32
N ARG A 273 -16.51 12.19 -2.39
CA ARG A 273 -16.05 13.54 -2.74
C ARG A 273 -16.61 13.98 -4.09
N ASP A 274 -16.76 15.28 -4.23
CA ASP A 274 -17.15 15.99 -5.46
C ASP A 274 -15.97 16.27 -6.40
N GLN A 275 -14.76 15.87 -6.00
CA GLN A 275 -13.53 16.01 -6.77
C GLN A 275 -12.66 14.77 -6.65
N VAL A 276 -11.69 14.64 -7.56
CA VAL A 276 -10.63 13.63 -7.47
C VAL A 276 -9.93 13.75 -6.12
N HIS A 277 -9.75 12.63 -5.44
CA HIS A 277 -9.08 12.61 -4.14
C HIS A 277 -7.64 13.11 -4.25
N ASP A 278 -7.23 13.97 -3.33
CA ASP A 278 -6.05 14.85 -3.42
C ASP A 278 -5.06 14.67 -2.27
N SER A 279 -5.02 13.49 -1.64
CA SER A 279 -3.99 13.16 -0.65
C SER A 279 -2.58 13.23 -1.24
N GLU A 280 -1.56 13.24 -0.36
CA GLU A 280 -0.15 13.12 -0.73
C GLU A 280 0.13 11.86 -1.58
N LYS A 281 -0.69 10.80 -1.44
CA LYS A 281 -0.55 9.53 -2.17
C LYS A 281 -1.37 9.48 -3.46
N MET A 282 -2.01 10.59 -3.84
CA MET A 282 -2.68 10.82 -5.12
C MET A 282 -2.05 11.96 -5.93
N SER A 283 -1.09 12.69 -5.35
CA SER A 283 -0.43 13.86 -5.94
C SER A 283 1.07 13.63 -6.20
N GLY A 284 1.75 14.62 -6.79
CA GLY A 284 3.18 14.55 -7.10
C GLY A 284 3.52 13.36 -8.01
N TYR A 285 4.45 12.51 -7.56
CA TYR A 285 4.87 11.26 -8.23
C TYR A 285 4.35 9.99 -7.53
N SER A 286 3.64 10.14 -6.41
CA SER A 286 3.18 9.01 -5.60
C SER A 286 2.10 8.21 -6.33
N TYR A 287 2.39 6.95 -6.67
CA TYR A 287 1.47 6.07 -7.41
C TYR A 287 0.89 6.71 -8.67
N ARG A 288 1.75 7.43 -9.40
CA ARG A 288 1.46 7.96 -10.73
C ARG A 288 2.45 7.41 -11.74
N ILE A 289 2.00 7.25 -12.97
CA ILE A 289 2.79 6.81 -14.11
C ILE A 289 2.84 7.91 -15.16
N PRO A 290 3.92 8.02 -15.96
CA PRO A 290 3.94 8.92 -17.12
C PRO A 290 2.75 8.62 -18.04
N ALA A 291 2.15 9.66 -18.62
CA ALA A 291 1.08 9.50 -19.61
C ALA A 291 1.58 8.80 -20.89
N ASP A 292 2.82 9.10 -21.27
CA ASP A 292 3.51 8.58 -22.46
C ASP A 292 4.79 7.84 -22.06
N PRO A 293 5.30 6.92 -22.90
CA PRO A 293 6.58 6.27 -22.68
C PRO A 293 7.71 7.30 -22.56
N ILE A 294 8.58 7.12 -21.56
CA ILE A 294 9.76 7.96 -21.29
C ILE A 294 11.04 7.14 -21.39
N ALA A 295 12.20 7.79 -21.57
CA ALA A 295 13.47 7.08 -21.53
C ALA A 295 13.82 6.65 -20.09
N PRO A 296 14.60 5.57 -19.91
CA PRO A 296 15.06 5.16 -18.59
C PRO A 296 15.84 6.29 -17.89
N GLY A 297 15.44 6.62 -16.66
CA GLY A 297 16.04 7.69 -15.87
C GLY A 297 15.40 9.06 -16.03
N ASP A 298 14.52 9.24 -17.02
CA ASP A 298 13.77 10.49 -17.19
C ASP A 298 12.80 10.71 -16.02
N LYS A 299 12.58 12.00 -15.73
CA LYS A 299 11.60 12.45 -14.74
C LYS A 299 10.67 13.49 -15.40
N PRO A 300 9.56 13.04 -16.00
CA PRO A 300 8.65 13.94 -16.69
C PRO A 300 7.97 14.90 -15.71
N PRO A 301 7.49 16.07 -16.18
CA PRO A 301 6.74 17.01 -15.37
C PRO A 301 5.52 16.37 -14.67
N ILE A 302 5.10 16.94 -13.52
CA ILE A 302 4.04 16.36 -12.67
C ILE A 302 2.67 16.37 -13.37
N GLU A 303 2.45 17.36 -14.24
CA GLU A 303 1.29 17.52 -15.11
C GLU A 303 1.17 16.42 -16.17
N ASP A 304 2.28 15.80 -16.55
CA ASP A 304 2.32 14.68 -17.51
C ASP A 304 2.15 13.32 -16.83
N MET A 305 2.11 13.31 -15.50
CA MET A 305 1.84 12.10 -14.73
C MET A 305 0.32 11.82 -14.69
N ARG A 306 -0.05 10.55 -14.61
CA ARG A 306 -1.44 10.08 -14.49
C ARG A 306 -1.56 9.17 -13.28
N ILE A 307 -2.71 9.23 -12.60
CA ILE A 307 -3.00 8.36 -11.46
C ILE A 307 -2.90 6.91 -11.91
N ALA A 308 -2.05 6.12 -11.25
CA ALA A 308 -1.94 4.70 -11.55
C ALA A 308 -3.18 3.97 -11.01
N THR A 309 -3.84 3.22 -11.90
CA THR A 309 -5.14 2.57 -11.68
C THR A 309 -5.06 1.08 -12.03
N ALA A 310 -5.52 0.68 -13.20
CA ALA A 310 -5.56 -0.69 -13.67
C ALA A 310 -4.16 -1.22 -14.00
N TRP A 311 -3.96 -2.53 -13.81
CA TRP A 311 -2.75 -3.21 -14.25
C TRP A 311 -2.68 -3.35 -15.77
N GLN A 312 -1.49 -3.15 -16.33
CA GLN A 312 -1.16 -3.73 -17.62
C GLN A 312 -0.96 -5.25 -17.50
N VAL A 313 -0.87 -5.96 -18.61
CA VAL A 313 -0.59 -7.39 -18.61
C VAL A 313 0.76 -7.66 -17.94
N LYS A 314 0.78 -8.58 -16.99
CA LYS A 314 1.99 -9.04 -16.30
C LYS A 314 1.99 -10.56 -16.17
N SER A 315 3.18 -11.11 -16.00
CA SER A 315 3.39 -12.53 -15.77
C SER A 315 4.56 -12.79 -14.83
N LEU A 316 4.53 -13.96 -14.21
CA LEU A 316 5.54 -14.45 -13.29
C LEU A 316 5.78 -15.94 -13.52
N ILE A 317 7.03 -16.32 -13.76
CA ILE A 317 7.44 -17.73 -13.75
C ILE A 317 7.74 -18.11 -12.30
N THR A 318 7.09 -19.18 -11.84
CA THR A 318 7.22 -19.72 -10.48
C THR A 318 7.99 -21.03 -10.47
N ARG A 319 8.05 -21.74 -11.60
CA ARG A 319 8.91 -22.91 -11.79
C ARG A 319 9.58 -22.89 -13.17
N PRO A 320 10.83 -23.37 -13.28
CA PRO A 320 11.67 -23.92 -12.21
C PRO A 320 12.12 -22.88 -11.18
N GLU A 321 12.63 -23.34 -10.03
CA GLU A 321 13.25 -22.45 -9.06
C GLU A 321 14.52 -21.82 -9.66
N PRO A 322 14.90 -20.60 -9.24
CA PRO A 322 16.17 -20.01 -9.66
C PRO A 322 17.33 -20.97 -9.40
N HIS A 323 18.25 -21.07 -10.35
CA HIS A 323 19.45 -21.91 -10.27
C HIS A 323 19.21 -23.42 -10.25
N LEU A 324 18.03 -23.91 -10.65
CA LEU A 324 17.83 -25.33 -10.89
C LEU A 324 18.80 -25.84 -11.99
N GLU A 325 19.67 -26.77 -11.63
CA GLU A 325 20.49 -27.51 -12.58
C GLU A 325 19.74 -28.74 -13.10
N PHE A 326 19.80 -28.98 -14.41
CA PHE A 326 19.17 -30.13 -15.06
C PHE A 326 20.00 -30.60 -16.26
N ALA A 327 19.90 -31.89 -16.59
CA ALA A 327 20.64 -32.46 -17.70
C ALA A 327 20.12 -31.95 -19.05
N ALA A 328 21.04 -31.64 -19.97
CA ALA A 328 20.69 -31.22 -21.32
C ALA A 328 19.86 -32.30 -22.03
N GLY A 329 18.79 -31.87 -22.73
CA GLY A 329 17.85 -32.78 -23.41
C GLY A 329 16.77 -33.37 -22.51
N VAL A 330 16.78 -33.12 -21.20
CA VAL A 330 15.69 -33.51 -20.29
C VAL A 330 14.62 -32.42 -20.28
N PRO A 331 13.35 -32.73 -20.62
CA PRO A 331 12.25 -31.78 -20.49
C PRO A 331 12.05 -31.38 -19.03
N ILE A 332 11.88 -30.07 -18.79
CA ILE A 332 11.52 -29.53 -17.47
C ILE A 332 10.13 -28.91 -17.52
N GLU A 333 9.42 -28.98 -16.39
CA GLU A 333 8.13 -28.31 -16.24
C GLU A 333 8.33 -26.82 -15.94
N ALA A 334 7.76 -25.96 -16.76
CA ALA A 334 7.62 -24.53 -16.48
C ALA A 334 6.22 -24.22 -15.97
N ARG A 335 6.12 -23.48 -14.86
CA ARG A 335 4.85 -22.98 -14.32
C ARG A 335 4.94 -21.50 -14.03
N GLY A 336 3.80 -20.85 -14.04
CA GLY A 336 3.69 -19.44 -13.73
C GLY A 336 2.26 -18.95 -13.76
N HIS A 337 2.12 -17.67 -13.47
CA HIS A 337 0.86 -16.95 -13.47
C HIS A 337 0.94 -15.76 -14.42
N ALA A 338 -0.20 -15.38 -15.00
CA ALA A 338 -0.36 -14.14 -15.71
C ALA A 338 -1.66 -13.46 -15.29
N TRP A 339 -1.63 -12.15 -15.18
CA TRP A 339 -2.76 -11.32 -14.77
C TRP A 339 -2.74 -9.99 -15.52
N ALA A 340 -3.89 -9.33 -15.53
CA ALA A 340 -4.05 -8.00 -16.11
C ALA A 340 -5.15 -7.26 -15.35
N GLY A 341 -5.19 -5.94 -15.52
CA GLY A 341 -6.29 -5.12 -15.07
C GLY A 341 -7.45 -5.15 -16.05
N LEU A 342 -8.60 -4.67 -15.58
CA LEU A 342 -9.76 -4.46 -16.45
C LEU A 342 -9.56 -3.16 -17.23
N TYR A 343 -9.15 -3.28 -18.49
CA TYR A 343 -9.35 -2.22 -19.47
C TYR A 343 -10.71 -2.47 -20.14
N ARG A 344 -11.72 -1.66 -19.81
CA ARG A 344 -12.84 -1.51 -20.75
C ARG A 344 -12.30 -0.81 -21.98
N PHE A 345 -11.95 -1.57 -23.02
CA PHE A 345 -11.96 -1.05 -24.37
C PHE A 345 -13.41 -0.65 -24.68
N ARG A 346 -13.73 0.65 -24.68
CA ARG A 346 -14.85 1.11 -25.51
C ARG A 346 -14.39 1.03 -26.96
N SER A 347 -14.55 -0.13 -27.60
CA SER A 347 -14.58 -0.14 -29.05
C SER A 347 -15.86 0.57 -29.47
N SER A 348 -15.78 1.65 -30.22
CA SER A 348 -16.92 2.37 -30.80
C SER A 348 -17.66 1.58 -31.90
N VAL A 349 -17.50 0.25 -31.95
CA VAL A 349 -18.21 -0.63 -32.86
C VAL A 349 -19.18 -1.46 -32.02
N ALA A 350 -20.47 -1.33 -32.32
CA ALA A 350 -21.55 -2.04 -31.66
C ALA A 350 -21.30 -3.56 -31.71
N GLY A 351 -21.20 -4.19 -30.53
CA GLY A 351 -21.10 -5.65 -30.44
C GLY A 351 -20.66 -6.13 -29.06
N ASN A 352 -21.64 -6.36 -28.18
CA ASN A 352 -21.62 -7.09 -26.91
C ASN A 352 -20.58 -6.70 -25.83
N PRO A 353 -21.01 -6.47 -24.57
CA PRO A 353 -20.08 -6.41 -23.44
C PRO A 353 -19.43 -7.78 -23.25
N VAL A 354 -18.10 -7.83 -23.30
CA VAL A 354 -17.34 -9.00 -22.84
C VAL A 354 -17.25 -8.89 -21.32
N ASP A 355 -18.00 -9.74 -20.61
CA ASP A 355 -17.76 -9.99 -19.18
C ASP A 355 -16.36 -10.60 -19.03
N SER A 356 -15.38 -9.76 -18.70
CA SER A 356 -14.04 -10.23 -18.36
C SER A 356 -13.94 -10.40 -16.85
N ALA A 357 -14.45 -11.52 -16.33
CA ALA A 357 -13.89 -12.05 -15.10
C ALA A 357 -12.47 -12.55 -15.43
N ILE A 358 -11.46 -12.04 -14.73
CA ILE A 358 -10.07 -12.49 -14.84
C ILE A 358 -10.06 -14.00 -14.57
N LYS A 359 -9.93 -14.81 -15.63
CA LYS A 359 -9.48 -16.19 -15.51
C LYS A 359 -7.96 -16.15 -15.63
N GLN A 360 -7.29 -16.62 -14.59
CA GLN A 360 -5.88 -16.96 -14.57
C GLN A 360 -5.48 -17.54 -15.94
N ILE A 361 -4.64 -16.83 -16.70
CA ILE A 361 -4.10 -17.39 -17.95
C ILE A 361 -2.97 -18.33 -17.52
N ARG A 362 -3.31 -19.62 -17.45
CA ARG A 362 -2.34 -20.68 -17.15
C ARG A 362 -1.55 -20.94 -18.42
N LEU A 363 -0.26 -20.64 -18.42
CA LEU A 363 0.66 -21.19 -19.40
C LEU A 363 0.86 -22.66 -19.05
N VAL A 364 -0.02 -23.53 -19.57
CA VAL A 364 0.20 -24.99 -19.53
C VAL A 364 0.84 -25.38 -20.86
N SER A 365 2.13 -25.69 -20.83
CA SER A 365 2.75 -26.44 -21.93
C SER A 365 2.27 -27.89 -21.86
N LEU A 366 1.08 -28.16 -22.39
CA LEU A 366 0.66 -29.53 -22.70
C LEU A 366 1.39 -29.98 -23.96
N GLY A 367 2.37 -30.88 -23.80
CA GLY A 367 2.84 -31.75 -24.87
C GLY A 367 3.46 -31.09 -26.10
N SER A 368 4.77 -31.29 -26.26
CA SER A 368 5.56 -31.01 -27.47
C SER A 368 5.72 -29.54 -27.88
N ARG A 369 6.79 -28.96 -27.33
CA ARG A 369 7.62 -27.85 -27.87
C ARG A 369 7.13 -26.42 -27.64
N THR A 370 7.50 -25.88 -26.49
CA THR A 370 7.86 -24.46 -26.36
C THR A 370 9.31 -24.39 -25.87
N TYR A 371 10.23 -24.01 -26.76
CA TYR A 371 11.63 -23.80 -26.40
C TYR A 371 11.79 -22.36 -25.89
N LEU A 372 12.25 -22.18 -24.66
CA LEU A 372 12.93 -20.94 -24.26
C LEU A 372 14.36 -21.06 -24.76
N CYS A 373 14.64 -20.46 -25.92
CA CYS A 373 16.01 -20.13 -26.29
C CYS A 373 16.40 -18.87 -25.49
N GLN A 374 17.50 -18.95 -24.72
CA GLN A 374 18.20 -17.76 -24.26
C GLN A 374 18.79 -17.01 -25.44
#